data_AF-X0W3W1-F1
#
_entry.id   AF-X0W3W1-F1
#
_cell.length_a   1.000
_cell.length_b   1.000
_cell.length_c   1.000
_cell.angle_alpha   90.00
_cell.angle_beta   90.00
_cell.angle_gamma   90.00
#
_symmetry.space_group_name_H-M   'P 1'
#
loop_
_entity.id
_entity.type
_entity.pdbx_description
1 polymer ?
#
loop_
_entity_poly.entity_id
_entity_poly.type
_entity_poly.pdbx_seq_one_letter_code
_entity_poly.pdbx_strand_id
1 'polypeptide(L)'
;STSLAIARTIRNPWSIALEEFSRGQLLMQGIPVTANAPAIGKKLSEIVLPPSARVATVEGASGACIAGADTAIHEGDLVTLIGETKTFDAVRKLFNKEKEKRQNVVILGETSTAVWLCRALKSRIFSVRLFVQHHSRAEELAEKLDRVTILEADPTDSATFADEHIDKVDVFIGVTEDDEQNILACAQAKALGAATAIAVVQRTKYLRLFAHVGIDHAFSPRAVAVKVILNLIDFGPIRSVATFADDIAEAYEIR
;
A
#
# COMPACT_ATOMS: atom_id res chain seq x y z
N SER A 1 0.89 4.50 12.60
CA SER A 1 -0.17 3.60 13.10
C SER A 1 -0.36 2.45 12.13
N THR A 2 -1.03 1.36 12.55
CA THR A 2 -1.35 0.21 11.67
C THR A 2 -2.15 0.63 10.45
N SER A 3 -3.16 1.50 10.63
CA SER A 3 -3.96 2.05 9.53
C SER A 3 -3.11 2.77 8.47
N LEU A 4 -2.07 3.51 8.88
CA LEU A 4 -1.18 4.18 7.95
C LEU A 4 -0.27 3.18 7.20
N ALA A 5 0.20 2.13 7.87
CA ALA A 5 0.99 1.07 7.24
C ALA A 5 0.18 0.32 6.16
N ILE A 6 -1.08 -0.01 6.48
CA ILE A 6 -2.01 -0.63 5.52
C ILE A 6 -2.28 0.34 4.36
N ALA A 7 -2.66 1.59 4.64
CA ALA A 7 -2.94 2.58 3.60
C ALA A 7 -1.75 2.83 2.67
N ARG A 8 -0.51 2.79 3.19
CA ARG A 8 0.72 2.87 2.39
C ARG A 8 0.87 1.69 1.43
N THR A 9 0.60 0.47 1.91
CA THR A 9 0.64 -0.76 1.11
C THR A 9 -0.38 -0.71 -0.03
N ILE A 10 -1.61 -0.24 0.25
CA ILE A 10 -2.68 -0.14 -0.75
C ILE A 10 -2.38 0.92 -1.81
N ARG A 11 -1.89 2.10 -1.38
CA ARG A 11 -1.54 3.20 -2.28
C ARG A 11 -0.39 2.85 -3.23
N ASN A 12 0.45 1.90 -2.86
CA ASN A 12 1.60 1.52 -3.65
C ASN A 12 1.91 0.02 -3.48
N PRO A 13 1.24 -0.87 -4.25
CA PRO A 13 1.46 -2.32 -4.16
C PRO A 13 2.91 -2.72 -4.43
N TRP A 14 3.64 -1.92 -5.22
CA TRP A 14 5.06 -2.10 -5.55
C TRP A 14 6.00 -1.39 -4.56
N SER A 15 5.59 -1.17 -3.30
CA SER A 15 6.36 -0.35 -2.37
C SER A 15 7.72 -0.99 -2.01
N ILE A 16 8.73 -0.60 -2.78
CA ILE A 16 9.98 -0.13 -2.21
C ILE A 16 9.63 1.10 -1.37
N ALA A 17 9.97 1.01 -0.08
CA ALA A 17 9.49 1.81 1.03
C ALA A 17 9.14 3.28 0.72
N LEU A 18 7.87 3.67 0.97
CA LEU A 18 7.49 5.07 1.16
C LEU A 18 8.03 5.54 2.51
N GLU A 19 9.33 5.77 2.57
CA GLU A 19 9.98 6.38 3.72
C GLU A 19 9.99 7.89 3.50
N GLU A 20 9.40 8.60 4.46
CA GLU A 20 9.43 10.05 4.53
C GLU A 20 10.75 10.44 5.22
N PHE A 21 11.80 10.66 4.44
CA PHE A 21 13.10 11.08 4.96
C PHE A 21 13.07 12.57 5.30
N SER A 22 13.95 13.01 6.22
CA SER A 22 14.08 14.43 6.58
C SER A 22 12.75 15.09 6.98
N ARG A 23 12.00 14.45 7.89
CA ARG A 23 10.71 14.95 8.42
C ARG A 23 9.62 15.15 7.35
N GLY A 24 9.53 14.27 6.35
CA GLY A 24 8.46 14.29 5.33
C GLY A 24 8.74 15.15 4.11
N GLN A 25 10.00 15.58 3.92
CA GLN A 25 10.39 16.41 2.78
C GLN A 25 10.76 15.60 1.54
N LEU A 26 11.30 14.39 1.73
CA LEU A 26 11.71 13.48 0.65
C LEU A 26 10.86 12.21 0.66
N LEU A 27 10.51 11.75 -0.53
CA LEU A 27 9.79 10.53 -0.82
C LEU A 27 10.64 9.62 -1.68
N MET A 28 10.61 8.33 -1.38
CA MET A 28 11.08 7.25 -2.23
C MET A 28 9.89 6.39 -2.62
N GLN A 29 9.76 6.03 -3.89
CA GLN A 29 8.72 5.09 -4.34
C GLN A 29 9.11 4.41 -5.65
N GLY A 30 8.85 3.10 -5.73
CA GLY A 30 8.87 2.33 -6.97
C GLY A 30 7.68 2.67 -7.87
N ILE A 31 7.93 2.98 -9.13
CA ILE A 31 6.94 3.42 -10.12
C ILE A 31 7.01 2.48 -11.32
N PRO A 32 5.94 1.73 -11.63
CA PRO A 32 5.91 0.92 -12.83
C PRO A 32 5.79 1.81 -14.07
N VAL A 33 6.57 1.49 -15.10
CA VAL A 33 6.57 2.19 -16.39
C VAL A 33 5.44 1.66 -17.26
N THR A 34 4.46 2.52 -17.54
CA THR A 34 3.27 2.12 -18.32
C THR A 34 3.45 2.41 -19.82
N ALA A 35 2.75 1.66 -20.69
CA ALA A 35 2.90 1.69 -22.16
C ALA A 35 2.90 3.09 -22.81
N ASN A 36 2.26 4.08 -22.18
CA ASN A 36 2.13 5.44 -22.68
C ASN A 36 3.07 6.45 -21.99
N ALA A 37 4.05 5.97 -21.23
CA ALA A 37 4.97 6.80 -20.47
C ALA A 37 5.94 7.58 -21.37
N PRO A 38 6.09 8.92 -21.18
CA PRO A 38 7.05 9.73 -21.93
C PRO A 38 8.52 9.30 -21.85
N ALA A 39 8.88 8.50 -20.85
CA ALA A 39 10.22 7.97 -20.60
C ALA A 39 10.58 6.76 -21.48
N ILE A 40 9.61 6.04 -22.06
CA ILE A 40 9.88 4.81 -22.81
C ILE A 40 10.81 5.08 -24.00
N GLY A 41 11.81 4.22 -24.16
CA GLY A 41 12.80 4.25 -25.24
C GLY A 41 13.89 5.31 -25.07
N LYS A 42 13.84 6.12 -23.99
CA LYS A 42 14.85 7.13 -23.69
C LYS A 42 15.85 6.61 -22.68
N LYS A 43 17.07 7.13 -22.77
CA LYS A 43 18.06 7.00 -21.69
C LYS A 43 17.73 7.97 -20.56
N LEU A 44 18.09 7.64 -19.32
CA LEU A 44 17.90 8.55 -18.19
C LEU A 44 18.57 9.91 -18.41
N SER A 45 19.70 9.98 -19.13
CA SER A 45 20.35 11.24 -19.53
C SER A 45 19.50 12.15 -20.41
N GLU A 46 18.54 11.59 -21.13
CA GLU A 46 17.64 12.31 -22.05
C GLU A 46 16.35 12.76 -21.35
N ILE A 47 16.11 12.30 -20.11
CA ILE A 47 14.93 12.63 -19.32
C ILE A 47 15.27 13.79 -18.39
N VAL A 48 14.56 14.91 -18.57
CA VAL A 48 14.74 16.10 -17.73
C VAL A 48 14.04 15.88 -16.39
N LEU A 49 14.84 15.59 -15.37
CA LEU A 49 14.39 15.51 -13.98
C LEU A 49 14.71 16.82 -13.24
N PRO A 50 13.83 17.30 -12.34
CA PRO A 50 14.14 18.44 -11.50
C PRO A 50 15.32 18.10 -10.57
N PRO A 51 16.13 19.09 -10.13
CA PRO A 51 17.28 18.84 -9.25
C PRO A 51 16.93 18.10 -7.95
N SER A 52 15.68 18.25 -7.49
CA SER A 52 15.15 17.61 -6.29
C SER A 52 14.61 16.19 -6.53
N ALA A 53 14.84 15.58 -7.69
CA ALA A 53 14.43 14.21 -8.00
C ALA A 53 15.51 13.43 -8.74
N ARG A 54 15.63 12.14 -8.43
CA ARG A 54 16.56 11.20 -9.06
C ARG A 54 15.95 9.82 -9.15
N VAL A 55 16.26 9.12 -10.24
CA VAL A 55 16.01 7.67 -10.35
C VAL A 55 17.19 6.95 -9.72
N ALA A 56 16.91 6.09 -8.74
CA ALA A 56 17.91 5.32 -8.00
C ALA A 56 18.18 3.97 -8.66
N THR A 57 17.12 3.23 -9.03
CA THR A 57 17.22 1.92 -9.66
C THR A 57 16.18 1.75 -10.75
N VAL A 58 16.45 0.84 -11.68
CA VAL A 58 15.52 0.35 -12.69
C VAL A 58 15.52 -1.18 -12.63
N GLU A 59 14.34 -1.77 -12.54
CA GLU A 59 14.15 -3.21 -12.46
C GLU A 59 13.31 -3.66 -13.65
N GLY A 60 13.94 -4.37 -14.58
CA GLY A 60 13.29 -4.85 -15.80
C GLY A 60 13.35 -6.37 -15.89
N ALA A 61 13.05 -6.91 -17.08
CA ALA A 61 13.10 -8.35 -17.33
C ALA A 61 14.50 -8.98 -17.14
N SER A 62 15.56 -8.18 -17.25
CA SER A 62 16.96 -8.61 -17.05
C SER A 62 17.43 -8.56 -15.59
N GLY A 63 16.53 -8.21 -14.66
CA GLY A 63 16.86 -7.98 -13.24
C GLY A 63 17.07 -6.51 -12.91
N ALA A 64 17.36 -6.24 -11.65
CA ALA A 64 17.52 -4.91 -11.09
C ALA A 64 18.93 -4.33 -11.31
N CYS A 65 19.02 -3.02 -11.56
CA CYS A 65 20.30 -2.29 -11.66
C CYS A 65 20.24 -0.88 -11.07
N ILE A 66 21.42 -0.35 -10.68
CA ILE A 66 21.57 1.05 -10.29
C ILE A 66 21.42 1.91 -11.54
N ALA A 67 20.57 2.93 -11.47
CA ALA A 67 20.31 3.83 -12.58
C ALA A 67 21.52 4.71 -12.91
N GLY A 68 22.02 4.57 -14.14
CA GLY A 68 23.06 5.39 -14.75
C GLY A 68 22.52 6.30 -15.86
N ALA A 69 23.38 7.17 -16.38
CA ALA A 69 23.01 8.09 -17.47
C ALA A 69 22.56 7.34 -18.74
N ASP A 70 23.15 6.18 -19.00
CA ASP A 70 22.93 5.33 -20.17
C ASP A 70 21.81 4.30 -19.99
N THR A 71 21.25 4.16 -18.79
CA THR A 71 20.13 3.27 -18.51
C THR A 71 18.91 3.66 -19.35
N ALA A 72 18.51 2.77 -20.25
CA ALA A 72 17.32 2.92 -21.09
C ALA A 72 16.08 2.44 -20.35
N ILE A 73 14.98 3.19 -20.49
CA ILE A 73 13.70 2.88 -19.85
C ILE A 73 12.80 2.14 -20.82
N HIS A 74 12.25 1.02 -20.38
CA HIS A 74 11.36 0.16 -21.15
C HIS A 74 9.99 0.08 -20.48
N GLU A 75 8.98 -0.29 -21.27
CA GLU A 75 7.65 -0.61 -20.73
C GLU A 75 7.74 -1.81 -19.79
N GLY A 76 7.04 -1.73 -18.66
CA GLY A 76 7.03 -2.77 -17.63
C GLY A 76 8.17 -2.69 -16.62
N ASP A 77 9.16 -1.82 -16.83
CA ASP A 77 10.21 -1.57 -15.84
C ASP A 77 9.61 -1.01 -14.54
N LEU A 78 10.20 -1.35 -13.40
CA LEU A 78 9.94 -0.72 -12.11
C LEU A 78 11.08 0.27 -11.80
N VAL A 79 10.74 1.55 -11.75
CA VAL A 79 11.69 2.65 -11.54
C VAL A 79 11.60 3.14 -10.09
N THR A 80 12.69 3.07 -9.33
CA THR A 80 12.72 3.66 -7.98
C THR A 80 13.04 5.14 -8.05
N LEU A 81 12.04 5.99 -7.80
CA LEU A 81 12.18 7.44 -7.78
C LEU A 81 12.39 7.94 -6.35
N ILE A 82 13.40 8.80 -6.17
CA ILE A 82 13.64 9.55 -4.93
C ILE A 82 13.48 11.03 -5.25
N GLY A 83 12.69 11.77 -4.46
CA GLY A 83 12.63 13.21 -4.60
C GLY A 83 11.71 13.93 -3.62
N GLU A 84 11.63 15.25 -3.71
CA GLU A 84 10.78 16.05 -2.83
C GLU A 84 9.29 15.80 -3.03
N THR A 85 8.53 15.79 -1.93
CA THR A 85 7.07 15.57 -1.94
C THR A 85 6.32 16.50 -2.90
N LYS A 86 6.79 17.73 -3.10
CA LYS A 86 6.15 18.74 -3.95
C LYS A 86 6.35 18.49 -5.45
N THR A 87 7.48 17.91 -5.85
CA THR A 87 7.83 17.67 -7.26
C THR A 87 7.53 16.23 -7.69
N PHE A 88 7.29 15.35 -6.73
CA PHE A 88 7.11 13.91 -6.94
C PHE A 88 6.06 13.57 -8.00
N ASP A 89 4.86 14.14 -7.91
CA ASP A 89 3.77 13.85 -8.85
C ASP A 89 4.06 14.27 -10.29
N ALA A 90 4.83 15.35 -10.48
CA ALA A 90 5.19 15.82 -11.82
C ALA A 90 6.19 14.85 -12.47
N VAL A 91 7.17 14.38 -11.70
CA VAL A 91 8.18 13.44 -12.16
C VAL A 91 7.60 12.04 -12.38
N ARG A 92 6.73 11.58 -11.48
CA ARG A 92 6.02 10.31 -11.60
C ARG A 92 5.30 10.17 -12.95
N LYS A 93 4.70 11.25 -13.46
CA LYS A 93 3.99 11.26 -14.76
C LYS A 93 4.89 11.03 -15.98
N LEU A 94 6.21 11.15 -15.84
CA LEU A 94 7.16 10.80 -16.90
C LEU A 94 7.26 9.29 -17.09
N PHE A 95 7.05 8.53 -16.02
CA PHE A 95 7.17 7.06 -15.99
C PHE A 95 5.80 6.38 -15.98
N ASN A 96 4.77 7.01 -15.40
CA ASN A 96 3.43 6.44 -15.37
C ASN A 96 2.38 7.49 -15.75
N LYS A 97 1.76 7.32 -16.92
CA LYS A 97 0.72 8.22 -17.44
C LYS A 97 -0.70 7.69 -17.27
N GLU A 98 -0.87 6.48 -16.74
CA GLU A 98 -2.22 5.96 -16.53
C GLU A 98 -2.93 6.80 -15.47
N LYS A 99 -4.20 7.13 -15.74
CA LYS A 99 -5.08 7.67 -14.70
C LYS A 99 -5.15 6.60 -13.62
N GLU A 100 -4.86 6.98 -12.38
CA GLU A 100 -5.08 6.10 -11.22
C GLU A 100 -6.52 5.57 -11.30
N LYS A 101 -6.67 4.29 -11.64
CA LYS A 101 -7.97 3.64 -11.63
C LYS A 101 -8.48 3.71 -10.20
N ARG A 102 -9.76 4.04 -10.05
CA ARG A 102 -10.37 4.05 -8.72
C ARG A 102 -10.31 2.63 -8.17
N GLN A 103 -9.64 2.44 -7.06
CA GLN A 103 -9.51 1.15 -6.38
C GLN A 103 -10.70 0.94 -5.45
N ASN A 104 -11.40 -0.17 -5.63
CA ASN A 104 -12.47 -0.62 -4.76
C ASN A 104 -11.85 -1.33 -3.55
N VAL A 105 -12.09 -0.76 -2.37
CA VAL A 105 -11.57 -1.28 -1.10
C VAL A 105 -12.76 -1.66 -0.22
N VAL A 106 -12.77 -2.90 0.25
CA VAL A 106 -13.73 -3.37 1.25
C VAL A 106 -12.99 -3.59 2.56
N ILE A 107 -13.53 -3.01 3.63
CA ILE A 107 -13.01 -3.16 4.98
C ILE A 107 -14.09 -3.85 5.80
N LEU A 108 -13.74 -4.97 6.41
CA LEU A 108 -14.60 -5.70 7.32
C LEU A 108 -14.21 -5.39 8.76
N GLY A 109 -15.15 -4.86 9.52
CA GLY A 109 -15.01 -4.60 10.95
C GLY A 109 -15.12 -3.12 11.32
N GLU A 110 -15.57 -2.87 12.53
CA GLU A 110 -15.90 -1.53 13.05
C GLU A 110 -14.92 -1.03 14.12
N THR A 111 -13.75 -1.64 14.18
CA THR A 111 -12.70 -1.31 15.15
C THR A 111 -12.14 0.10 14.92
N SER A 112 -11.50 0.67 15.95
CA SER A 112 -10.78 1.94 15.81
C SER A 112 -9.78 1.94 14.65
N THR A 113 -9.11 0.82 14.40
CA THR A 113 -8.18 0.67 13.27
C THR A 113 -8.89 0.81 11.93
N ALA A 114 -10.07 0.20 11.78
CA ALA A 114 -10.91 0.29 10.58
C ALA A 114 -11.35 1.74 10.31
N VAL A 115 -11.81 2.45 11.34
CA VAL A 115 -12.21 3.87 11.25
C VAL A 115 -11.03 4.75 10.83
N TRP A 116 -9.85 4.56 11.43
CA TRP A 116 -8.65 5.30 11.04
C TRP A 116 -8.18 4.95 9.63
N LEU A 117 -8.33 3.71 9.19
CA LEU A 117 -8.01 3.28 7.84
C LEU A 117 -8.93 3.94 6.81
N CYS A 118 -10.25 3.96 7.06
CA CYS A 118 -11.22 4.69 6.25
C CYS A 118 -10.82 6.16 6.08
N ARG A 119 -10.42 6.82 7.18
CA ARG A 119 -9.93 8.21 7.15
C ARG A 119 -8.66 8.37 6.33
N ALA A 120 -7.71 7.43 6.45
CA ALA A 120 -6.48 7.43 5.67
C ALA A 120 -6.72 7.19 4.16
N LEU A 121 -7.83 6.55 3.79
CA LEU A 121 -8.22 6.26 2.41
C LEU A 121 -9.22 7.26 1.81
N LYS A 122 -9.42 8.46 2.40
CA LYS A 122 -10.35 9.50 1.91
C LYS A 122 -10.07 10.07 0.50
N SER A 123 -9.01 9.65 -0.19
CA SER A 123 -8.64 10.15 -1.52
C SER A 123 -9.69 9.78 -2.59
N ARG A 124 -9.78 10.55 -3.68
CA ARG A 124 -10.72 10.27 -4.79
C ARG A 124 -10.41 8.97 -5.52
N ILE A 125 -9.21 8.43 -5.36
CA ILE A 125 -8.78 7.19 -5.98
C ILE A 125 -9.30 5.94 -5.28
N PHE A 126 -9.92 6.08 -4.10
CA PHE A 126 -10.49 4.95 -3.38
C PHE A 126 -12.02 4.99 -3.39
N SER A 127 -12.62 3.82 -3.55
CA SER A 127 -14.02 3.54 -3.25
C SER A 127 -14.07 2.64 -2.04
N VAL A 128 -14.27 3.22 -0.86
CA VAL A 128 -14.23 2.47 0.39
C VAL A 128 -15.65 2.06 0.79
N ARG A 129 -15.84 0.75 0.99
CA ARG A 129 -17.01 0.17 1.66
C ARG A 129 -16.58 -0.39 3.00
N LEU A 130 -17.31 -0.06 4.06
CA LEU A 130 -17.08 -0.55 5.42
C LEU A 130 -18.23 -1.45 5.83
N PHE A 131 -17.93 -2.72 6.08
CA PHE A 131 -18.88 -3.71 6.55
C PHE A 131 -18.88 -3.68 8.08
N VAL A 132 -20.06 -3.45 8.64
CA VAL A 132 -20.32 -3.23 10.06
C VAL A 132 -21.36 -4.23 10.51
N GLN A 133 -21.15 -4.88 11.66
CA GLN A 133 -22.09 -5.92 12.12
C GLN A 133 -23.26 -5.32 12.90
N HIS A 134 -23.03 -4.21 13.61
CA HIS A 134 -24.02 -3.62 14.50
C HIS A 134 -24.73 -2.42 13.87
N HIS A 135 -26.05 -2.50 13.70
CA HIS A 135 -26.88 -1.45 13.10
C HIS A 135 -26.63 -0.05 13.71
N SER A 136 -26.68 0.08 15.04
CA SER A 136 -26.47 1.36 15.73
C SER A 136 -25.09 1.97 15.46
N ARG A 137 -24.08 1.12 15.28
CA ARG A 137 -22.73 1.55 14.95
C ARG A 137 -22.60 1.91 13.48
N ALA A 138 -23.33 1.25 12.59
CA ALA A 138 -23.39 1.58 11.17
C ALA A 138 -23.95 3.00 10.97
N GLU A 139 -25.05 3.35 11.65
CA GLU A 139 -25.62 4.71 11.64
C GLU A 139 -24.60 5.75 12.11
N GLU A 140 -23.97 5.54 13.27
CA GLU A 140 -22.96 6.45 13.82
C GLU A 140 -21.79 6.66 12.86
N LEU A 141 -21.31 5.59 12.22
CA LEU A 141 -20.20 5.67 11.29
C LEU A 141 -20.59 6.33 9.96
N ALA A 142 -21.82 6.15 9.50
CA ALA A 142 -22.33 6.80 8.29
C ALA A 142 -22.38 8.32 8.44
N GLU A 143 -22.72 8.82 9.64
CA GLU A 143 -22.67 10.25 9.95
C GLU A 143 -21.23 10.80 10.04
N LYS A 144 -20.28 9.99 10.53
CA LYS A 144 -18.91 10.44 10.84
C LYS A 144 -17.90 10.25 9.71
N LEU A 145 -18.17 9.36 8.76
CA LEU A 145 -17.24 8.97 7.70
C LEU A 145 -17.73 9.43 6.33
N ASP A 146 -17.38 10.66 5.96
CA ASP A 146 -17.64 11.14 4.61
C ASP A 146 -16.97 10.26 3.55
N ARG A 147 -17.70 10.02 2.46
CA ARG A 147 -17.20 9.34 1.25
C ARG A 147 -16.84 7.86 1.47
N VAL A 148 -17.38 7.26 2.53
CA VAL A 148 -17.32 5.82 2.80
C VAL A 148 -18.75 5.29 2.75
N THR A 149 -18.98 4.21 2.03
CA THR A 149 -20.27 3.52 2.04
C THR A 149 -20.28 2.56 3.24
N ILE A 150 -21.18 2.76 4.18
CA ILE A 150 -21.34 1.87 5.33
C ILE A 150 -22.41 0.83 4.98
N LEU A 151 -22.11 -0.44 5.22
CA LEU A 151 -23.00 -1.56 4.93
C LEU A 151 -23.11 -2.42 6.19
N GLU A 152 -24.35 -2.72 6.57
CA GLU A 152 -24.61 -3.70 7.62
C GLU A 152 -24.44 -5.10 7.03
N ALA A 153 -23.51 -5.88 7.56
CA ALA A 153 -23.09 -7.14 6.97
C ALA A 153 -22.62 -8.12 8.04
N ASP A 154 -23.07 -9.37 7.94
CA ASP A 154 -22.52 -10.46 8.74
C ASP A 154 -21.27 -11.03 8.02
N PRO A 155 -20.07 -10.94 8.63
CA PRO A 155 -18.85 -11.52 8.07
C PRO A 155 -18.88 -13.02 7.80
N THR A 156 -19.79 -13.75 8.43
CA THR A 156 -19.96 -15.19 8.25
C THR A 156 -20.96 -15.55 7.16
N ASP A 157 -21.71 -14.57 6.65
CA ASP A 157 -22.67 -14.77 5.58
C ASP A 157 -22.00 -14.69 4.20
N SER A 158 -21.84 -15.85 3.58
CA SER A 158 -21.31 -15.94 2.22
C SER A 158 -22.17 -15.27 1.15
N ALA A 159 -23.48 -15.10 1.38
CA ALA A 159 -24.37 -14.44 0.43
C ALA A 159 -24.03 -12.94 0.32
N THR A 160 -23.75 -12.29 1.45
CA THR A 160 -23.29 -10.90 1.51
C THR A 160 -22.05 -10.65 0.63
N PHE A 161 -21.11 -11.59 0.57
CA PHE A 161 -19.90 -11.44 -0.27
C PHE A 161 -20.21 -11.52 -1.77
N ALA A 162 -21.20 -12.31 -2.16
CA ALA A 162 -21.63 -12.42 -3.56
C ALA A 162 -22.42 -11.17 -3.98
N ASP A 163 -23.36 -10.73 -3.16
CA ASP A 163 -24.22 -9.57 -3.42
C ASP A 163 -23.41 -8.27 -3.52
N GLU A 164 -22.35 -8.15 -2.72
CA GLU A 164 -21.46 -6.99 -2.73
C GLU A 164 -20.30 -7.10 -3.74
N HIS A 165 -20.36 -8.04 -4.69
CA HIS A 165 -19.38 -8.20 -5.77
C HIS A 165 -17.92 -8.21 -5.28
N ILE A 166 -17.63 -9.01 -4.25
CA ILE A 166 -16.26 -9.15 -3.72
C ILE A 166 -15.29 -9.69 -4.79
N ASP A 167 -15.79 -10.39 -5.80
CA ASP A 167 -15.05 -10.83 -6.99
C ASP A 167 -14.38 -9.71 -7.79
N LYS A 168 -14.85 -8.46 -7.63
CA LYS A 168 -14.34 -7.27 -8.35
C LYS A 168 -13.63 -6.27 -7.43
N VAL A 169 -13.35 -6.67 -6.21
CA VAL A 169 -12.69 -5.81 -5.22
C VAL A 169 -11.18 -5.86 -5.42
N ASP A 170 -10.54 -4.69 -5.46
CA ASP A 170 -9.09 -4.59 -5.57
C ASP A 170 -8.42 -4.97 -4.25
N VAL A 171 -8.98 -4.53 -3.13
CA VAL A 171 -8.46 -4.84 -1.80
C VAL A 171 -9.56 -5.18 -0.80
N PHE A 172 -9.50 -6.37 -0.20
CA PHE A 172 -10.32 -6.77 0.94
C PHE A 172 -9.49 -6.77 2.21
N ILE A 173 -10.04 -6.23 3.31
CA ILE A 173 -9.31 -6.05 4.57
C ILE A 173 -10.14 -6.54 5.76
N GLY A 174 -9.70 -7.61 6.41
CA GLY A 174 -10.29 -8.10 7.67
C GLY A 174 -9.66 -7.42 8.87
N VAL A 175 -10.45 -6.63 9.62
CA VAL A 175 -9.98 -5.83 10.78
C VAL A 175 -11.03 -5.74 11.89
N THR A 176 -11.47 -6.90 12.35
CA THR A 176 -12.29 -7.10 13.55
C THR A 176 -11.43 -7.38 14.78
N GLU A 177 -12.05 -7.59 15.95
CA GLU A 177 -11.35 -8.03 17.16
C GLU A 177 -10.99 -9.52 17.14
N ASP A 178 -11.57 -10.30 16.22
CA ASP A 178 -11.36 -11.73 16.07
C ASP A 178 -10.37 -12.02 14.93
N ASP A 179 -9.17 -12.50 15.30
CA ASP A 179 -8.13 -12.88 14.36
C ASP A 179 -8.62 -13.98 13.38
N GLU A 180 -9.42 -14.95 13.85
CA GLU A 180 -9.89 -16.09 13.05
C GLU A 180 -10.90 -15.63 12.00
N GLN A 181 -11.80 -14.74 12.39
CA GLN A 181 -12.76 -14.10 11.48
C GLN A 181 -12.05 -13.28 10.40
N ASN A 182 -11.02 -12.51 10.76
CA ASN A 182 -10.24 -11.73 9.81
C ASN A 182 -9.54 -12.63 8.77
N ILE A 183 -8.97 -13.76 9.23
CA ILE A 183 -8.30 -14.75 8.38
C ILE A 183 -9.30 -15.40 7.43
N LEU A 184 -10.43 -15.91 7.96
CA LEU A 184 -11.42 -16.65 7.18
C LEU A 184 -12.08 -15.75 6.13
N ALA A 185 -12.49 -14.54 6.50
CA ALA A 185 -13.08 -13.58 5.58
C ALA A 185 -12.12 -13.17 4.46
N CYS A 186 -10.84 -12.98 4.78
CA CYS A 186 -9.81 -12.69 3.76
C CYS A 186 -9.59 -13.86 2.81
N ALA A 187 -9.50 -15.08 3.33
CA ALA A 187 -9.35 -16.29 2.53
C ALA A 187 -10.57 -16.49 1.60
N GLN A 188 -11.78 -16.27 2.10
CA GLN A 188 -13.01 -16.32 1.31
C GLN A 188 -13.04 -15.25 0.23
N ALA A 189 -12.72 -14.00 0.56
CA ALA A 189 -12.63 -12.91 -0.41
C ALA A 189 -11.62 -13.23 -1.52
N LYS A 190 -10.45 -13.79 -1.17
CA LYS A 190 -9.44 -14.22 -2.13
C LYS A 190 -9.96 -15.32 -3.04
N ALA A 191 -10.63 -16.34 -2.48
CA ALA A 191 -11.22 -17.43 -3.24
C ALA A 191 -12.31 -16.96 -4.23
N LEU A 192 -13.04 -15.89 -3.88
CA LEU A 192 -14.05 -15.27 -4.75
C LEU A 192 -13.46 -14.37 -5.84
N GLY A 193 -12.18 -14.01 -5.76
CA GLY A 193 -11.49 -13.24 -6.80
C GLY A 193 -10.99 -11.85 -6.39
N ALA A 194 -11.07 -11.48 -5.11
CA ALA A 194 -10.46 -10.23 -4.65
C ALA A 194 -8.96 -10.20 -4.99
N ALA A 195 -8.49 -9.10 -5.59
CA ALA A 195 -7.12 -9.04 -6.10
C ALA A 195 -6.09 -9.11 -4.96
N THR A 196 -6.36 -8.43 -3.84
CA THR A 196 -5.52 -8.44 -2.64
C THR A 196 -6.35 -8.63 -1.37
N ALA A 197 -5.91 -9.50 -0.47
CA ALA A 197 -6.50 -9.77 0.83
C ALA A 197 -5.53 -9.43 1.96
N ILE A 198 -5.95 -8.57 2.89
CA ILE A 198 -5.13 -8.08 4.01
C ILE A 198 -5.80 -8.41 5.35
N ALA A 199 -5.14 -9.22 6.18
CA ALA A 199 -5.64 -9.55 7.51
C ALA A 199 -4.93 -8.74 8.61
N VAL A 200 -5.68 -8.11 9.51
CA VAL A 200 -5.12 -7.51 10.73
C VAL A 200 -5.28 -8.50 11.87
N VAL A 201 -4.15 -8.96 12.44
CA VAL A 201 -4.15 -9.98 13.51
C VAL A 201 -3.29 -9.58 14.70
N GLN A 202 -3.75 -9.88 15.91
CA GLN A 202 -2.99 -9.63 17.13
C GLN A 202 -1.88 -10.65 17.31
N ARG A 203 -2.12 -11.92 16.96
CA ARG A 203 -1.22 -13.04 17.21
C ARG A 203 -0.32 -13.31 16.00
N THR A 204 0.96 -12.97 16.12
CA THR A 204 1.97 -13.15 15.05
C THR A 204 2.37 -14.59 14.76
N LYS A 205 1.99 -15.56 15.62
CA LYS A 205 2.36 -16.99 15.49
C LYS A 205 1.90 -17.65 14.18
N TYR A 206 0.94 -17.06 13.46
CA TYR A 206 0.37 -17.62 12.25
C TYR A 206 0.78 -16.92 10.95
N LEU A 207 1.60 -15.86 11.02
CA LEU A 207 1.96 -15.04 9.86
C LEU A 207 2.54 -15.85 8.69
N ARG A 208 3.32 -16.90 8.97
CA ARG A 208 3.94 -17.75 7.93
C ARG A 208 2.94 -18.66 7.20
N LEU A 209 1.78 -18.93 7.81
CA LEU A 209 0.74 -19.80 7.23
C LEU A 209 -0.25 -19.02 6.36
N PHE A 210 -0.34 -17.71 6.54
CA PHE A 210 -1.30 -16.84 5.87
C PHE A 210 -1.17 -16.84 4.34
N ALA A 211 0.05 -16.87 3.80
CA ALA A 211 0.26 -16.97 2.36
C ALA A 211 -0.36 -18.25 1.76
N HIS A 212 -0.37 -19.36 2.50
CA HIS A 212 -0.92 -20.63 2.02
C HIS A 212 -2.45 -20.66 1.99
N VAL A 213 -3.11 -19.75 2.70
CA VAL A 213 -4.58 -19.63 2.75
C VAL A 213 -5.10 -18.41 1.96
N GLY A 214 -4.27 -17.83 1.10
CA GLY A 214 -4.69 -16.73 0.22
C GLY A 214 -4.68 -15.34 0.85
N ILE A 215 -3.99 -15.16 1.97
CA ILE A 215 -3.78 -13.83 2.57
C ILE A 215 -2.47 -13.26 2.03
N ASP A 216 -2.55 -12.20 1.23
CA ASP A 216 -1.37 -11.56 0.62
C ASP A 216 -0.54 -10.79 1.65
N HIS A 217 -1.20 -10.10 2.58
CA HIS A 217 -0.53 -9.33 3.62
C HIS A 217 -1.19 -9.51 4.98
N ALA A 218 -0.38 -9.45 6.03
CA ALA A 218 -0.89 -9.43 7.39
C ALA A 218 -0.18 -8.40 8.26
N PHE A 219 -0.96 -7.69 9.05
CA PHE A 219 -0.47 -6.63 9.93
C PHE A 219 -0.80 -6.95 11.38
N SER A 220 0.20 -6.82 12.25
CA SER A 220 -0.02 -6.87 13.69
C SER A 220 0.08 -5.47 14.29
N PRO A 221 -0.98 -4.94 14.91
CA PRO A 221 -0.91 -3.65 15.58
C PRO A 221 0.20 -3.58 16.63
N ARG A 222 0.45 -4.69 17.34
CA ARG A 222 1.54 -4.81 18.31
C ARG A 222 2.90 -4.71 17.64
N ALA A 223 3.13 -5.46 16.56
CA ALA A 223 4.39 -5.41 15.83
C ALA A 223 4.65 -4.02 15.21
N VAL A 224 3.61 -3.39 14.64
CA VAL A 224 3.71 -2.03 14.10
C VAL A 224 4.03 -1.02 15.21
N ALA A 225 3.41 -1.13 16.38
CA ALA A 225 3.70 -0.27 17.53
C ALA A 225 5.15 -0.43 18.02
N VAL A 226 5.63 -1.68 18.15
CA VAL A 226 7.03 -1.96 18.51
C VAL A 226 7.98 -1.33 17.49
N LYS A 227 7.74 -1.50 16.18
CA LYS A 227 8.56 -0.88 15.13
C LYS A 227 8.59 0.64 15.25
N VAL A 228 7.45 1.28 15.53
CA VAL A 228 7.38 2.74 15.73
C VAL A 228 8.18 3.17 16.96
N ILE A 229 8.07 2.45 18.08
CA ILE A 229 8.83 2.74 19.31
C ILE A 229 10.33 2.59 19.06
N LEU A 230 10.76 1.48 18.46
CA LEU A 230 12.16 1.24 18.11
C LEU A 230 12.71 2.36 17.22
N ASN A 231 11.94 2.79 16.22
CA ASN A 231 12.31 3.91 15.35
C ASN A 231 12.42 5.27 16.07
N LEU A 232 11.75 5.45 17.21
CA LEU A 232 11.81 6.68 18.02
C LEU A 232 13.01 6.69 18.98
N ILE A 233 13.43 5.50 19.44
CA ILE A 233 14.58 5.35 20.35
C ILE A 233 15.89 5.09 19.61
N ASP A 234 15.83 4.90 18.29
CA ASP A 234 17.02 4.81 17.44
C ASP A 234 17.66 6.21 17.26
N PHE A 235 18.68 6.45 18.08
CA PHE A 235 19.53 7.64 18.07
C PHE A 235 20.87 7.40 17.34
N GLY A 236 21.00 6.31 16.58
CA GLY A 236 22.20 6.04 15.80
C GLY A 236 22.48 7.17 14.79
N PRO A 237 23.77 7.47 14.50
CA PRO A 237 24.13 8.50 13.52
C PRO A 237 23.75 8.11 12.08
N ILE A 238 23.54 6.81 11.84
CA ILE A 238 23.19 6.22 10.56
C ILE A 238 22.03 5.27 10.81
N ARG A 239 20.95 5.43 10.04
CA ARG A 239 19.78 4.57 10.09
C ARG A 239 19.56 3.93 8.73
N SER A 240 19.46 2.60 8.67
CA SER A 240 18.97 1.91 7.46
C SER A 240 17.47 2.15 7.31
N VAL A 241 17.06 2.50 6.10
CA VAL A 241 15.72 3.01 5.81
C VAL A 241 14.96 2.09 4.86
N ALA A 242 15.64 1.52 3.87
CA ALA A 242 15.03 0.58 2.93
C ALA A 242 16.08 -0.26 2.22
N THR A 243 15.77 -1.52 1.98
CA THR A 243 16.44 -2.37 0.99
C THR A 243 15.53 -2.52 -0.22
N PHE A 244 16.09 -2.45 -1.43
CA PHE A 244 15.33 -2.43 -2.69
C PHE A 244 16.15 -2.97 -3.86
N ALA A 245 15.48 -3.14 -5.01
CA ALA A 245 16.11 -3.65 -6.24
C ALA A 245 16.74 -5.04 -6.04
N ASP A 246 15.94 -6.02 -5.66
CA ASP A 246 16.40 -7.40 -5.41
C ASP A 246 17.63 -7.46 -4.47
N ASP A 247 17.60 -6.69 -3.39
CA ASP A 247 18.67 -6.56 -2.39
C ASP A 247 20.01 -5.95 -2.88
N ILE A 248 20.06 -5.38 -4.10
CA ILE A 248 21.29 -4.74 -4.61
C ILE A 248 21.47 -3.30 -4.11
N ALA A 249 20.43 -2.68 -3.54
CA ALA A 249 20.47 -1.30 -3.06
C ALA A 249 19.90 -1.16 -1.65
N GLU A 250 20.57 -0.34 -0.84
CA GLU A 250 20.13 -0.01 0.51
C GLU A 250 20.22 1.51 0.74
N ALA A 251 19.17 2.09 1.30
CA ALA A 251 19.07 3.50 1.62
C ALA A 251 19.36 3.73 3.10
N TYR A 252 20.22 4.70 3.38
CA TYR A 252 20.58 5.12 4.73
C TYR A 252 20.26 6.61 4.94
N GLU A 253 19.67 6.94 6.10
CA GLU A 253 19.51 8.32 6.58
C GLU A 253 20.65 8.63 7.57
N ILE A 254 21.38 9.71 7.30
CA ILE A 254 22.42 10.22 8.19
C ILE A 254 21.87 11.49 8.85
N ARG A 255 21.90 11.54 10.18
CA ARG A 255 21.38 12.66 10.99
C ARG A 255 22.46 13.65 11.39
#